data_AF-A0A9E3UVA9-F1
#
_entry.id   AF-A0A9E3UVA9-F1
#
_cell.length_a   1.000
_cell.length_b   1.000
_cell.length_c   1.000
_cell.angle_alpha   90.00
_cell.angle_beta   90.00
_cell.angle_gamma   90.00
#
_symmetry.space_group_name_H-M   'P 1'
#
loop_
_entity.id
_entity.type
_entity.pdbx_description
1 polymer ?
#
loop_
_entity_poly.entity_id
_entity_poly.type
_entity_poly.pdbx_seq_one_letter_code
_entity_poly.pdbx_strand_id
1 'polypeptide(L)'
;MSGRPARTNGLHGHALARGHRHPCIPHRIPLRLGAAHPLGRTVSAPVIAEPPPPRRPWTALLRVAAVAALLAAGYVARDVQQNWRPRFLTQVAPLENFLWWNSFSEVQQTKALLHALCLQSIAESRAAIFRVQHGADPLFVSRQSAIDRARADAIQRLHRLIPQFEGTDQAIILRAELLRLLHLTHAGSDWLDTYLDIAFLAPTHDVLDELAHRASEYARTLGRESELHDAIQHRNRIPPRFRHRHTFQDAGDLPQPVDPGPP
;
A
#
# COMPACT_ATOMS: atom_id res chain seq x y z
N MET A 1 -8.95 -63.99 11.13
CA MET A 1 -10.32 -63.56 10.76
C MET A 1 -10.95 -62.90 11.98
N SER A 2 -10.99 -61.57 12.03
CA SER A 2 -11.74 -60.82 13.04
C SER A 2 -12.07 -59.46 12.45
N GLY A 3 -13.37 -59.19 12.33
CA GLY A 3 -13.96 -58.09 11.56
C GLY A 3 -13.86 -56.75 12.28
N ARG A 4 -13.56 -55.69 11.52
CA ARG A 4 -13.75 -54.30 11.93
C ARG A 4 -15.08 -53.79 11.36
N PRO A 5 -15.98 -53.24 12.18
CA PRO A 5 -17.18 -52.60 11.68
C PRO A 5 -16.90 -51.18 11.17
N ALA A 6 -17.64 -50.83 10.12
CA ALA A 6 -17.65 -49.56 9.43
C ALA A 6 -18.15 -48.43 10.35
N ARG A 7 -17.48 -47.27 10.30
CA ARG A 7 -17.98 -46.01 10.86
C ARG A 7 -18.52 -45.16 9.71
N THR A 8 -19.84 -44.97 9.73
CA THR A 8 -20.62 -44.20 8.77
C THR A 8 -20.63 -42.70 9.11
N ASN A 9 -20.58 -41.92 8.02
CA ASN A 9 -20.89 -40.50 7.87
C ASN A 9 -21.89 -39.91 8.86
N GLY A 10 -21.49 -38.81 9.51
CA GLY A 10 -22.38 -37.86 10.17
C GLY A 10 -22.26 -36.49 9.50
N LEU A 11 -23.01 -36.26 8.44
CA LEU A 11 -23.29 -34.94 7.87
C LEU A 11 -24.28 -34.23 8.81
N HIS A 12 -23.85 -33.17 9.48
CA HIS A 12 -24.75 -32.21 10.12
C HIS A 12 -24.50 -30.83 9.51
N GLY A 13 -25.42 -30.43 8.63
CA GLY A 13 -25.55 -29.08 8.14
C GLY A 13 -26.19 -28.21 9.20
N HIS A 14 -25.53 -27.10 9.53
CA HIS A 14 -26.18 -25.96 10.17
C HIS A 14 -26.05 -24.76 9.25
N ALA A 15 -27.13 -24.52 8.50
CA ALA A 15 -27.41 -23.25 7.86
C ALA A 15 -27.82 -22.25 8.95
N LEU A 16 -26.99 -21.24 9.20
CA LEU A 16 -27.36 -20.06 9.97
C LEU A 16 -27.40 -18.86 9.03
N ALA A 17 -28.62 -18.51 8.65
CA ALA A 17 -28.97 -17.26 8.00
C ALA A 17 -28.58 -16.08 8.90
N ARG A 18 -27.63 -15.26 8.44
CA ARG A 18 -27.35 -13.94 9.05
C ARG A 18 -28.11 -12.88 8.26
N GLY A 19 -29.13 -12.32 8.91
CA GLY A 19 -29.92 -11.21 8.40
C GLY A 19 -29.07 -9.95 8.24
N HIS A 20 -29.09 -9.40 7.02
CA HIS A 20 -28.64 -8.05 6.74
C HIS A 20 -29.56 -7.04 7.46
N ARG A 21 -29.04 -6.38 8.51
CA ARG A 21 -29.61 -5.13 9.01
C ARG A 21 -28.84 -3.98 8.37
N HIS A 22 -29.50 -3.29 7.44
CA HIS A 22 -29.01 -2.01 6.92
C HIS A 22 -29.15 -0.92 8.00
N PRO A 23 -28.09 -0.17 8.32
CA PRO A 23 -28.23 1.03 9.12
C PRO A 23 -28.77 2.19 8.26
N CYS A 24 -29.97 2.68 8.62
CA CYS A 24 -30.50 3.95 8.16
C CYS A 24 -29.59 5.08 8.70
N ILE A 25 -28.82 5.73 7.83
CA ILE A 25 -28.09 6.96 8.17
C ILE A 25 -29.01 8.15 7.87
N PRO A 26 -29.36 9.00 8.86
CA PRO A 26 -30.16 10.19 8.62
C PRO A 26 -29.33 11.28 7.93
N HIS A 27 -29.72 11.64 6.71
CA HIS A 27 -29.29 12.86 6.04
C HIS A 27 -29.79 14.09 6.81
N ARG A 28 -28.88 14.86 7.42
CA ARG A 28 -29.12 16.27 7.78
C ARG A 28 -28.13 17.14 7.02
N ILE A 29 -28.58 17.69 5.90
CA ILE A 29 -27.91 18.77 5.17
C ILE A 29 -28.41 20.09 5.77
N PRO A 30 -27.56 20.93 6.38
CA PRO A 30 -27.95 22.29 6.72
C PRO A 30 -27.97 23.14 5.44
N LEU A 31 -29.17 23.47 4.96
CA LEU A 31 -29.41 24.53 3.98
C LEU A 31 -28.97 25.86 4.58
N ARG A 32 -27.80 26.36 4.18
CA ARG A 32 -27.37 27.72 4.50
C ARG A 32 -28.01 28.67 3.48
N LEU A 33 -29.22 29.10 3.82
CA LEU A 33 -29.95 30.19 3.18
C LEU A 33 -29.33 31.52 3.64
N GLY A 34 -29.08 32.44 2.70
CA GLY A 34 -29.05 33.87 2.99
C GLY A 34 -27.69 34.55 2.86
N ALA A 35 -27.55 35.35 1.79
CA ALA A 35 -27.38 36.79 1.93
C ALA A 35 -27.65 37.45 0.57
N ALA A 36 -28.85 38.02 0.44
CA ALA A 36 -29.15 39.02 -0.57
C ALA A 36 -28.49 40.34 -0.14
N HIS A 37 -27.80 41.00 -1.06
CA HIS A 37 -27.37 42.39 -0.88
C HIS A 37 -27.29 43.13 -2.23
N PRO A 38 -27.36 44.46 -2.22
CA PRO A 38 -28.42 45.20 -2.88
C PRO A 38 -27.98 45.84 -4.19
N LEU A 39 -28.96 46.02 -5.07
CA LEU A 39 -28.89 46.78 -6.31
C LEU A 39 -28.65 48.26 -6.01
N GLY A 40 -27.39 48.68 -5.96
CA GLY A 40 -26.99 50.08 -6.06
C GLY A 40 -27.06 50.55 -7.50
N ARG A 41 -28.21 51.13 -7.90
CA ARG A 41 -28.43 51.73 -9.23
C ARG A 41 -27.89 53.16 -9.20
N THR A 42 -26.64 53.36 -9.59
CA THR A 42 -26.10 54.71 -9.86
C THR A 42 -26.55 55.14 -11.25
N VAL A 43 -27.36 56.20 -11.30
CA VAL A 43 -27.73 56.91 -12.53
C VAL A 43 -26.55 57.79 -12.92
N SER A 44 -25.69 57.30 -13.82
CA SER A 44 -24.63 58.09 -14.42
C SER A 44 -25.18 58.93 -15.58
N ALA A 45 -24.82 60.20 -15.57
CA ALA A 45 -25.17 61.23 -16.54
C ALA A 45 -24.82 60.83 -18.00
N PRO A 46 -25.51 61.40 -19.00
CA PRO A 46 -25.20 61.17 -20.41
C PRO A 46 -23.81 61.74 -20.74
N VAL A 47 -22.82 60.85 -20.84
CA VAL A 47 -21.51 61.17 -21.39
C VAL A 47 -21.68 61.43 -22.88
N ILE A 48 -21.34 62.65 -23.29
CA ILE A 48 -21.26 63.07 -24.68
C ILE A 48 -20.25 62.15 -25.38
N ALA A 49 -20.74 61.30 -26.27
CA ALA A 49 -19.95 60.29 -26.96
C ALA A 49 -19.04 60.95 -27.99
N GLU A 50 -17.75 61.05 -27.68
CA GLU A 50 -16.73 61.36 -28.69
C GLU A 50 -16.73 60.27 -29.77
N PRO A 51 -16.55 60.64 -31.06
CA PRO A 51 -16.51 59.69 -32.15
C PRO A 51 -15.35 58.70 -31.93
N PRO A 52 -15.59 57.39 -32.05
CA PRO A 52 -14.58 56.40 -31.76
C PRO A 52 -13.38 56.59 -32.71
N PRO A 53 -12.14 56.58 -32.17
CA PRO A 53 -10.96 56.70 -33.01
C PRO A 53 -10.91 55.55 -34.02
N PRO A 54 -10.36 55.78 -35.22
CA PRO A 54 -10.31 54.77 -36.27
C PRO A 54 -9.59 53.52 -35.77
N ARG A 55 -10.32 52.39 -35.76
CA ARG A 55 -9.81 51.11 -35.30
C ARG A 55 -8.59 50.72 -36.13
N ARG A 56 -7.41 50.82 -35.51
CA ARG A 56 -6.16 50.47 -36.18
C ARG A 56 -6.15 48.94 -36.42
N PRO A 57 -6.00 48.48 -37.68
CA PRO A 57 -6.20 47.07 -38.05
C PRO A 57 -5.22 46.11 -37.37
N TRP A 58 -4.07 46.60 -36.89
CA TRP A 58 -3.08 45.80 -36.17
C TRP A 58 -3.57 45.26 -34.81
N THR A 59 -4.56 45.90 -34.18
CA THR A 59 -5.11 45.42 -32.90
C THR A 59 -5.88 44.10 -33.04
N ALA A 60 -6.43 43.81 -34.23
CA ALA A 60 -7.07 42.53 -34.52
C ALA A 60 -6.04 41.40 -34.63
N LEU A 61 -4.90 41.66 -35.29
CA LEU A 61 -3.82 40.68 -35.44
C LEU A 61 -3.19 40.30 -34.09
N LEU A 62 -3.01 41.26 -33.18
CA LEU A 62 -2.48 40.97 -31.84
C LEU A 62 -3.42 40.10 -30.99
N ARG A 63 -4.75 40.28 -31.12
CA ARG A 63 -5.73 39.46 -30.40
C ARG A 63 -5.73 38.02 -30.90
N VAL A 64 -5.65 37.81 -32.22
CA VAL A 64 -5.56 36.47 -32.80
C VAL A 64 -4.26 35.77 -32.38
N ALA A 65 -3.12 36.48 -32.41
CA ALA A 65 -1.84 35.94 -31.96
C ALA A 65 -1.85 35.56 -30.46
N ALA A 66 -2.47 36.38 -29.61
CA ALA A 66 -2.58 36.08 -28.17
C ALA A 66 -3.45 34.84 -27.90
N VAL A 67 -4.58 34.69 -28.60
CA VAL A 67 -5.43 33.50 -28.48
C VAL A 67 -4.70 32.25 -28.98
N ALA A 68 -3.99 32.34 -30.11
CA ALA A 68 -3.20 31.22 -30.63
C ALA A 68 -2.08 30.80 -29.66
N ALA A 69 -1.39 31.76 -29.04
CA ALA A 69 -0.36 31.48 -28.03
C ALA A 69 -0.95 30.80 -26.78
N LEU A 70 -2.12 31.22 -26.31
CA LEU A 70 -2.80 30.57 -25.18
C LEU A 70 -3.26 29.15 -25.50
N LEU A 71 -3.77 28.91 -26.71
CA LEU A 71 -4.15 27.56 -27.15
C LEU A 71 -2.93 26.66 -27.30
N ALA A 72 -1.83 27.16 -27.86
CA ALA A 72 -0.58 26.41 -27.98
C ALA A 72 0.02 26.10 -26.60
N ALA A 73 0.04 27.07 -25.67
CA ALA A 73 0.49 26.86 -24.30
C ALA A 73 -0.39 25.85 -23.55
N GLY A 74 -1.71 25.90 -23.75
CA GLY A 74 -2.64 24.91 -23.20
C GLY A 74 -2.43 23.51 -23.78
N TYR A 75 -2.13 23.40 -25.07
CA TYR A 75 -1.84 22.12 -25.72
C TYR A 75 -0.52 21.52 -25.21
N VAL A 76 0.54 22.32 -25.11
CA VAL A 76 1.84 21.88 -24.55
C VAL A 76 1.69 21.52 -23.07
N ALA A 77 0.95 22.30 -22.27
CA ALA A 77 0.71 21.97 -20.87
C ALA A 77 -0.07 20.65 -20.71
N ARG A 78 -1.06 20.39 -21.60
CA ARG A 78 -1.81 19.14 -21.62
C ARG A 78 -0.95 17.96 -22.05
N ASP A 79 -0.12 18.13 -23.07
CA ASP A 79 0.78 17.08 -23.57
C ASP A 79 1.90 16.78 -22.56
N VAL A 80 2.46 17.82 -21.93
CA VAL A 80 3.37 17.68 -20.79
C VAL A 80 2.64 16.97 -19.66
N GLN A 81 1.44 17.35 -19.25
CA GLN A 81 0.71 16.67 -18.17
C GLN A 81 0.34 15.21 -18.51
N GLN A 82 0.11 14.88 -19.78
CA GLN A 82 -0.20 13.52 -20.23
C GLN A 82 1.07 12.66 -20.39
N ASN A 83 2.18 13.23 -20.87
CA ASN A 83 3.46 12.55 -21.08
C ASN A 83 4.39 12.59 -19.84
N TRP A 84 4.17 13.52 -18.90
CA TRP A 84 4.81 13.54 -17.58
C TRP A 84 4.22 12.52 -16.62
N ARG A 85 3.22 11.72 -17.04
CA ARG A 85 2.94 10.49 -16.32
C ARG A 85 4.27 9.74 -16.23
N PRO A 86 4.86 9.62 -15.03
CA PRO A 86 6.23 9.15 -14.92
C PRO A 86 6.26 7.73 -15.47
N ARG A 87 6.79 7.57 -16.69
CA ARG A 87 7.10 6.25 -17.28
C ARG A 87 8.04 5.45 -16.37
N PHE A 88 8.71 6.16 -15.46
CA PHE A 88 9.56 5.64 -14.38
C PHE A 88 8.83 4.85 -13.29
N LEU A 89 7.49 4.88 -13.19
CA LEU A 89 6.77 4.20 -12.09
C LEU A 89 6.13 2.86 -12.49
N THR A 90 6.29 2.39 -13.72
CA THR A 90 5.59 1.17 -14.19
C THR A 90 6.49 0.04 -14.69
N GLN A 91 7.77 0.28 -14.94
CA GLN A 91 8.71 -0.82 -15.13
C GLN A 91 9.22 -1.27 -13.76
N VAL A 92 8.73 -2.43 -13.32
CA VAL A 92 9.39 -3.18 -12.24
C VAL A 92 10.83 -3.38 -12.70
N ALA A 93 11.78 -2.95 -11.87
CA ALA A 93 13.20 -3.05 -12.22
C ALA A 93 13.53 -4.51 -12.59
N PRO A 94 14.37 -4.74 -13.61
CA PRO A 94 14.83 -6.08 -13.95
C PRO A 94 15.51 -6.73 -12.74
N LEU A 95 15.40 -8.06 -12.61
CA LEU A 95 15.87 -8.81 -11.44
C LEU A 95 17.36 -8.54 -11.15
N GLU A 96 18.14 -8.33 -12.20
CA GLU A 96 19.55 -8.02 -12.19
C GLU A 96 19.88 -6.76 -11.39
N ASN A 97 18.94 -5.80 -11.29
CA ASN A 97 19.12 -4.58 -10.48
C ASN A 97 19.04 -4.86 -8.96
N PHE A 98 18.53 -6.02 -8.57
CA PHE A 98 18.46 -6.44 -7.16
C PHE A 98 19.58 -7.40 -6.77
N LEU A 99 20.37 -7.89 -7.73
CA LEU A 99 21.52 -8.76 -7.49
C LEU A 99 22.78 -7.93 -7.30
N TRP A 100 23.46 -8.10 -6.16
CA TRP A 100 24.80 -7.52 -5.95
C TRP A 100 25.87 -8.55 -6.31
N TRP A 101 26.70 -8.23 -7.29
CA TRP A 101 27.68 -9.15 -7.92
C TRP A 101 28.88 -9.56 -7.04
N ASN A 102 28.92 -9.18 -5.77
CA ASN A 102 30.12 -9.28 -4.92
C ASN A 102 30.19 -10.54 -4.04
N SER A 103 29.39 -11.57 -4.28
CA SER A 103 29.42 -12.82 -3.47
C SER A 103 30.01 -13.99 -4.25
N PHE A 104 31.13 -14.54 -3.75
CA PHE A 104 31.87 -15.66 -4.36
C PHE A 104 31.28 -17.06 -4.05
N SER A 105 30.27 -17.17 -3.17
CA SER A 105 29.67 -18.45 -2.77
C SER A 105 28.30 -18.65 -3.43
N GLU A 106 28.07 -19.84 -4.01
CA GLU A 106 26.79 -20.28 -4.58
C GLU A 106 25.62 -20.14 -3.58
N VAL A 107 25.87 -20.40 -2.30
CA VAL A 107 24.86 -20.24 -1.23
C VAL A 107 24.48 -18.77 -1.04
N GLN A 108 25.45 -17.87 -1.07
CA GLN A 108 25.19 -16.42 -0.95
C GLN A 108 24.50 -15.88 -2.20
N GLN A 109 24.86 -16.37 -3.38
CA GLN A 109 24.18 -16.04 -4.63
C GLN A 109 22.71 -16.48 -4.60
N THR A 110 22.42 -17.69 -4.10
CA THR A 110 21.05 -18.21 -3.96
C THR A 110 20.24 -17.39 -2.97
N LYS A 111 20.83 -17.01 -1.82
CA LYS A 111 20.18 -16.12 -0.84
C LYS A 111 19.87 -14.74 -1.43
N ALA A 112 20.83 -14.15 -2.15
CA ALA A 112 20.65 -12.87 -2.83
C ALA A 112 19.53 -12.95 -3.89
N LEU A 113 19.47 -14.05 -4.64
CA LEU A 113 18.41 -14.30 -5.62
C LEU A 113 17.03 -14.43 -4.95
N LEU A 114 16.91 -15.20 -3.88
CA LEU A 114 15.65 -15.32 -3.13
C LEU A 114 15.20 -13.97 -2.57
N HIS A 115 16.13 -13.19 -2.03
CA HIS A 115 15.87 -11.83 -1.56
C HIS A 115 15.39 -10.92 -2.70
N ALA A 116 16.05 -10.95 -3.86
CA ALA A 116 15.68 -10.20 -5.04
C ALA A 116 14.26 -10.55 -5.53
N LEU A 117 13.92 -11.84 -5.61
CA LEU A 117 12.59 -12.32 -5.99
C LEU A 117 11.51 -11.86 -4.99
N CYS A 118 11.81 -11.89 -3.69
CA CYS A 118 10.94 -11.36 -2.65
C CYS A 118 10.66 -9.87 -2.87
N LEU A 119 11.71 -9.05 -3.02
CA LEU A 119 11.56 -7.61 -3.26
C LEU A 119 10.81 -7.29 -4.55
N GLN A 120 11.09 -8.02 -5.62
CA GLN A 120 10.37 -7.89 -6.89
C GLN A 120 8.87 -8.15 -6.71
N SER A 121 8.49 -9.21 -5.99
CA SER A 121 7.08 -9.55 -5.76
C SER A 121 6.33 -8.48 -4.96
N ILE A 122 6.99 -7.85 -3.99
CA ILE A 122 6.46 -6.72 -3.21
C ILE A 122 6.29 -5.50 -4.13
N ALA A 123 7.32 -5.18 -4.92
CA ALA A 123 7.29 -4.06 -5.85
C ALA A 123 6.17 -4.20 -6.88
N GLU A 124 5.97 -5.40 -7.44
CA GLU A 124 4.88 -5.70 -8.36
C GLU A 124 3.50 -5.51 -7.74
N SER A 125 3.32 -5.98 -6.50
CA SER A 125 2.06 -5.85 -5.76
C SER A 125 1.73 -4.37 -5.48
N ARG A 126 2.73 -3.60 -5.04
CA ARG A 126 2.60 -2.16 -4.82
C ARG A 126 2.34 -1.40 -6.13
N ALA A 127 3.05 -1.74 -7.21
CA ALA A 127 2.85 -1.13 -8.52
C ALA A 127 1.46 -1.43 -9.09
N ALA A 128 0.90 -2.62 -8.86
CA ALA A 128 -0.48 -2.94 -9.25
C ALA A 128 -1.49 -2.03 -8.53
N ILE A 129 -1.37 -1.87 -7.21
CA ILE A 129 -2.25 -1.00 -6.42
C ILE A 129 -2.08 0.47 -6.86
N PHE A 130 -0.83 0.92 -7.02
CA PHE A 130 -0.51 2.29 -7.43
C PHE A 130 -1.10 2.62 -8.81
N ARG A 131 -1.00 1.70 -9.78
CA ARG A 131 -1.58 1.86 -11.12
C ARG A 131 -3.09 2.06 -11.07
N VAL A 132 -3.80 1.35 -10.20
CA VAL A 132 -5.25 1.50 -10.07
C VAL A 132 -5.62 2.79 -9.32
N GLN A 133 -4.83 3.15 -8.31
CA GLN A 133 -5.06 4.36 -7.51
C GLN A 133 -4.81 5.65 -8.31
N HIS A 134 -3.78 5.68 -9.15
CA HIS A 134 -3.37 6.85 -9.93
C HIS A 134 -3.74 6.76 -11.42
N GLY A 135 -4.23 5.60 -11.87
CA GLY A 135 -4.76 5.41 -13.21
C GLY A 135 -5.95 6.34 -13.43
N ALA A 136 -5.78 7.31 -14.32
CA ALA A 136 -6.84 8.25 -14.69
C ALA A 136 -7.72 7.63 -15.78
N ASP A 137 -8.44 6.57 -15.45
CA ASP A 137 -9.60 6.18 -16.23
C ASP A 137 -10.86 6.75 -15.55
N PRO A 138 -11.31 7.95 -15.95
CA PRO A 138 -12.42 8.66 -15.32
C PRO A 138 -13.77 7.95 -15.54
N LEU A 139 -13.81 6.88 -16.33
CA LEU A 139 -15.04 6.15 -16.67
C LEU A 139 -15.40 5.06 -15.65
N PHE A 140 -14.56 4.77 -14.65
CA PHE A 140 -14.89 3.75 -13.64
C PHE A 140 -15.86 4.27 -12.58
N VAL A 141 -17.01 3.59 -12.50
CA VAL A 141 -18.17 3.86 -11.61
C VAL A 141 -17.83 3.78 -10.10
N SER A 142 -16.65 3.28 -9.70
CA SER A 142 -16.08 3.56 -8.37
C SER A 142 -14.58 3.27 -8.35
N ARG A 143 -13.75 4.31 -8.27
CA ARG A 143 -12.29 4.16 -8.08
C ARG A 143 -11.97 3.30 -6.85
N GLN A 144 -12.76 3.44 -5.78
CA GLN A 144 -12.52 2.72 -4.54
C GLN A 144 -12.67 1.21 -4.73
N SER A 145 -13.72 0.74 -5.43
CA SER A 145 -13.90 -0.70 -5.66
C SER A 145 -12.81 -1.30 -6.55
N ALA A 146 -12.21 -0.51 -7.45
CA ALA A 146 -11.05 -0.94 -8.22
C ALA A 146 -9.81 -1.08 -7.32
N ILE A 147 -9.57 -0.11 -6.43
CA ILE A 147 -8.46 -0.17 -5.45
C ILE A 147 -8.63 -1.37 -4.52
N ASP A 148 -9.84 -1.61 -4.02
CA ASP A 148 -10.13 -2.72 -3.11
C ASP A 148 -9.91 -4.08 -3.80
N ARG A 149 -10.30 -4.22 -5.07
CA ARG A 149 -9.98 -5.40 -5.88
C ARG A 149 -8.48 -5.59 -6.06
N ALA A 150 -7.74 -4.53 -6.40
CA ALA A 150 -6.29 -4.61 -6.56
C ALA A 150 -5.58 -5.00 -5.26
N ARG A 151 -6.07 -4.53 -4.10
CA ARG A 151 -5.58 -4.95 -2.78
C ARG A 151 -5.90 -6.41 -2.50
N ALA A 152 -7.12 -6.87 -2.79
CA ALA A 152 -7.51 -8.26 -2.61
C ALA A 152 -6.65 -9.21 -3.47
N ASP A 153 -6.38 -8.83 -4.73
CA ASP A 153 -5.51 -9.60 -5.64
C ASP A 153 -4.07 -9.66 -5.10
N ALA A 154 -3.54 -8.54 -4.58
CA ALA A 154 -2.22 -8.48 -3.96
C ALA A 154 -2.13 -9.34 -2.70
N ILE A 155 -3.15 -9.29 -1.83
CA ILE A 155 -3.26 -10.14 -0.63
C ILE A 155 -3.26 -11.62 -1.03
N GLN A 156 -4.10 -12.00 -2.00
CA GLN A 156 -4.18 -13.38 -2.46
C GLN A 156 -2.85 -13.85 -3.07
N ARG A 157 -2.16 -12.98 -3.81
CA ARG A 157 -0.84 -13.26 -4.34
C ARG A 157 0.19 -13.53 -3.24
N LEU A 158 0.24 -12.68 -2.21
CA LEU A 158 1.15 -12.87 -1.07
C LEU A 158 0.86 -14.17 -0.33
N HIS A 159 -0.41 -14.52 -0.09
CA HIS A 159 -0.77 -15.81 0.52
C HIS A 159 -0.27 -17.03 -0.26
N ARG A 160 -0.23 -16.96 -1.60
CA ARG A 160 0.33 -18.04 -2.43
C ARG A 160 1.86 -18.07 -2.46
N LEU A 161 2.50 -16.91 -2.28
CA LEU A 161 3.96 -16.78 -2.31
C LEU A 161 4.60 -17.13 -0.97
N ILE A 162 4.02 -16.74 0.16
CA ILE A 162 4.61 -16.95 1.50
C ILE A 162 5.03 -18.42 1.74
N PRO A 163 4.23 -19.45 1.43
CA PRO A 163 4.63 -20.84 1.60
C PRO A 163 5.85 -21.26 0.75
N GLN A 164 6.10 -20.59 -0.37
CA GLN A 164 7.25 -20.87 -1.24
C GLN A 164 8.58 -20.37 -0.64
N PHE A 165 8.49 -19.44 0.34
CA PHE A 165 9.62 -18.89 1.07
C PHE A 165 9.69 -19.41 2.51
N GLU A 166 8.90 -20.44 2.86
CA GLU A 166 8.85 -20.96 4.22
C GLU A 166 10.24 -21.42 4.70
N GLY A 167 10.58 -21.08 5.95
CA GLY A 167 11.91 -21.33 6.52
C GLY A 167 13.01 -20.34 6.09
N THR A 168 12.68 -19.31 5.29
CA THR A 168 13.61 -18.24 4.90
C THR A 168 13.26 -16.91 5.56
N ASP A 169 14.23 -16.00 5.67
CA ASP A 169 14.01 -14.65 6.20
C ASP A 169 13.01 -13.87 5.33
N GLN A 170 12.96 -14.16 4.02
CA GLN A 170 12.07 -13.52 3.06
C GLN A 170 10.59 -13.79 3.35
N ALA A 171 10.23 -14.94 3.95
CA ALA A 171 8.84 -15.19 4.35
C ALA A 171 8.35 -14.18 5.38
N ILE A 172 9.19 -13.74 6.31
CA ILE A 172 8.82 -12.73 7.30
C ILE A 172 8.64 -11.35 6.64
N ILE A 173 9.49 -11.00 5.68
CA ILE A 173 9.35 -9.76 4.89
C ILE A 173 8.01 -9.76 4.13
N LEU A 174 7.65 -10.87 3.48
CA LEU A 174 6.38 -11.01 2.77
C LEU A 174 5.16 -10.96 3.73
N ARG A 175 5.24 -11.59 4.90
CA ARG A 175 4.19 -11.51 5.93
C ARG A 175 4.04 -10.09 6.49
N ALA A 176 5.14 -9.36 6.66
CA ALA A 176 5.10 -7.95 7.06
C ALA A 176 4.39 -7.07 6.00
N GLU A 177 4.64 -7.32 4.71
CA GLU A 177 3.90 -6.63 3.64
C GLU A 177 2.42 -7.02 3.63
N LEU A 178 2.11 -8.30 3.86
CA LEU A 178 0.73 -8.78 3.99
C LEU A 178 -0.01 -8.08 5.13
N LEU A 179 0.60 -7.93 6.31
CA LEU A 179 0.03 -7.17 7.43
C LEU A 179 -0.31 -5.73 7.05
N ARG A 180 0.53 -5.06 6.26
CA ARG A 180 0.26 -3.70 5.78
C ARG A 180 -0.97 -3.67 4.87
N LEU A 181 -1.11 -4.63 3.96
CA LEU A 181 -2.27 -4.70 3.07
C LEU A 181 -3.57 -5.09 3.79
N LEU A 182 -3.51 -6.03 4.74
CA LEU A 182 -4.66 -6.44 5.56
C LEU A 182 -5.18 -5.29 6.42
N HIS A 183 -4.27 -4.45 6.95
CA HIS A 183 -4.67 -3.26 7.69
C HIS A 183 -5.48 -2.28 6.82
N LEU A 184 -5.04 -2.06 5.57
CA LEU A 184 -5.71 -1.18 4.61
C LEU A 184 -7.09 -1.69 4.15
N THR A 185 -7.39 -2.98 4.37
CA THR A 185 -8.67 -3.61 4.00
C THR A 185 -9.58 -3.90 5.19
N HIS A 186 -9.17 -3.48 6.41
CA HIS A 186 -9.91 -3.70 7.65
C HIS A 186 -10.19 -5.18 7.98
N ALA A 187 -9.38 -6.12 7.47
CA ALA A 187 -9.49 -7.54 7.74
C ALA A 187 -8.87 -7.90 9.11
N GLY A 188 -9.50 -7.48 10.21
CA GLY A 188 -8.90 -7.51 11.55
C GLY A 188 -8.54 -8.91 12.07
N SER A 189 -9.32 -9.95 11.76
CA SER A 189 -9.01 -11.32 12.21
C SER A 189 -7.76 -11.85 11.50
N ASP A 190 -7.76 -11.84 10.16
CA ASP A 190 -6.64 -12.33 9.35
C ASP A 190 -5.35 -11.54 9.64
N TRP A 191 -5.50 -10.24 9.93
CA TRP A 191 -4.39 -9.39 10.36
C TRP A 191 -3.80 -9.89 11.67
N LEU A 192 -4.64 -10.16 12.69
CA LEU A 192 -4.17 -10.63 13.98
C LEU A 192 -3.56 -12.03 13.87
N ASP A 193 -4.16 -12.95 13.11
CA ASP A 193 -3.60 -14.28 12.85
C ASP A 193 -2.21 -14.20 12.23
N THR A 194 -2.05 -13.35 11.21
CA THR A 194 -0.75 -13.13 10.55
C THR A 194 0.28 -12.52 11.52
N TYR A 195 -0.15 -11.62 12.40
CA TYR A 195 0.73 -11.00 13.40
C TYR A 195 1.19 -12.02 14.44
N LEU A 196 0.27 -12.84 14.96
CA LEU A 196 0.58 -13.90 15.92
C LEU A 196 1.51 -14.94 15.31
N ASP A 197 1.29 -15.32 14.05
CA ASP A 197 2.20 -16.20 13.31
C ASP A 197 3.64 -15.63 13.29
N ILE A 198 3.80 -14.34 12.96
CA ILE A 198 5.13 -13.70 12.98
C ILE A 198 5.70 -13.69 14.40
N ALA A 199 4.87 -13.43 15.42
CA ALA A 199 5.31 -13.39 16.81
C ALA A 199 5.83 -14.75 17.31
N PHE A 200 5.31 -15.87 16.79
CA PHE A 200 5.82 -17.20 17.11
C PHE A 200 6.98 -17.64 16.21
N LEU A 201 6.97 -17.32 14.93
CA LEU A 201 8.01 -17.73 13.98
C LEU A 201 9.28 -16.88 14.08
N ALA A 202 9.14 -15.58 14.27
CA ALA A 202 10.22 -14.60 14.32
C ALA A 202 10.01 -13.54 15.43
N PRO A 203 9.99 -13.95 16.71
CA PRO A 203 9.70 -13.08 17.87
C PRO A 203 10.65 -11.89 18.05
N THR A 204 11.80 -11.91 17.39
CA THR A 204 12.84 -10.87 17.44
C THR A 204 12.76 -9.88 16.28
N HIS A 205 11.80 -10.03 15.36
CA HIS A 205 11.67 -9.18 14.19
C HIS A 205 11.05 -7.82 14.54
N ASP A 206 11.65 -6.73 14.04
CA ASP A 206 11.30 -5.33 14.37
C ASP A 206 9.84 -4.97 14.05
N VAL A 207 9.24 -5.64 13.06
CA VAL A 207 7.82 -5.45 12.68
C VAL A 207 6.86 -5.67 13.84
N LEU A 208 7.23 -6.50 14.81
CA LEU A 208 6.41 -6.76 15.99
C LEU A 208 6.33 -5.52 16.89
N ASP A 209 7.44 -4.82 17.08
CA ASP A 209 7.46 -3.59 17.86
C ASP A 209 6.72 -2.46 17.16
N GLU A 210 6.91 -2.32 15.84
CA GLU A 210 6.21 -1.33 15.01
C GLU A 210 4.68 -1.49 15.10
N LEU A 211 4.20 -2.73 15.17
CA LEU A 211 2.77 -3.05 15.08
C LEU A 211 2.12 -3.47 16.41
N ALA A 212 2.85 -3.48 17.53
CA ALA A 212 2.37 -3.96 18.83
C ALA A 212 1.11 -3.23 19.33
N HIS A 213 1.05 -1.91 19.11
CA HIS A 213 -0.11 -1.10 19.50
C HIS A 213 -1.36 -1.54 18.73
N ARG A 214 -1.26 -1.69 17.41
CA ARG A 214 -2.37 -2.15 16.56
C ARG A 214 -2.79 -3.57 16.90
N ALA A 215 -1.85 -4.46 17.20
CA ALA A 215 -2.16 -5.81 17.63
C ALA A 215 -3.01 -5.81 18.91
N SER A 216 -2.70 -4.93 19.85
CA SER A 216 -3.50 -4.77 21.08
C SER A 216 -4.92 -4.28 20.79
N GLU A 217 -5.09 -3.36 19.83
CA GLU A 217 -6.42 -2.86 19.40
C GLU A 217 -7.25 -3.94 18.73
N TYR A 218 -6.67 -4.69 17.78
CA TYR A 218 -7.34 -5.80 17.10
C TYR A 218 -7.69 -6.93 18.07
N ALA A 219 -6.76 -7.32 18.94
CA ALA A 219 -7.00 -8.35 19.94
C ALA A 219 -8.16 -7.98 20.87
N ARG A 220 -8.23 -6.74 21.37
CA ARG A 220 -9.34 -6.27 22.20
C ARG A 220 -10.67 -6.25 21.46
N THR A 221 -10.66 -5.77 20.22
CA THR A 221 -11.89 -5.68 19.40
C THR A 221 -12.45 -7.07 19.08
N LEU A 222 -11.58 -8.07 18.94
CA LEU A 222 -11.94 -9.45 18.62
C LEU A 222 -12.12 -10.34 19.86
N GLY A 223 -11.80 -9.86 21.06
CA GLY A 223 -11.82 -10.67 22.29
C GLY A 223 -10.74 -11.76 22.34
N ARG A 224 -9.59 -11.51 21.71
CA ARG A 224 -8.44 -12.43 21.58
C ARG A 224 -7.19 -11.92 22.33
N GLU A 225 -7.38 -11.15 23.42
CA GLU A 225 -6.26 -10.60 24.20
C GLU A 225 -5.36 -11.68 24.82
N SER A 226 -5.92 -12.84 25.17
CA SER A 226 -5.15 -13.96 25.73
C SER A 226 -4.10 -14.50 24.76
N GLU A 227 -4.45 -14.63 23.47
CA GLU A 227 -3.52 -15.14 22.45
C GLU A 227 -2.36 -14.17 22.20
N LEU A 228 -2.66 -12.87 22.16
CA LEU A 228 -1.63 -11.83 22.07
C LEU A 228 -0.74 -11.84 23.31
N HIS A 229 -1.31 -12.03 24.51
CA HIS A 229 -0.55 -12.13 25.74
C HIS A 229 0.43 -13.32 25.72
N ASP A 230 -0.03 -14.49 25.24
CA ASP A 230 0.81 -15.69 25.11
C ASP A 230 1.97 -15.45 24.13
N ALA A 231 1.70 -14.80 22.99
CA ALA A 231 2.73 -14.42 22.03
C ALA A 231 3.77 -13.45 22.63
N ILE A 232 3.33 -12.45 23.41
CA ILE A 232 4.22 -11.51 24.11
C ILE A 232 5.05 -12.24 25.18
N GLN A 233 4.45 -13.15 25.95
CA GLN A 233 5.18 -13.97 26.92
C GLN A 233 6.25 -14.82 26.23
N HIS A 234 5.90 -15.45 25.10
CA HIS A 234 6.84 -16.23 24.30
C HIS A 234 8.07 -15.40 23.90
N ARG A 235 7.84 -14.20 23.36
CA ARG A 235 8.90 -13.25 23.02
C ARG A 235 9.74 -12.83 24.23
N ASN A 236 9.11 -12.61 25.39
CA ASN A 236 9.80 -12.19 26.61
C ASN A 236 10.72 -13.27 27.20
N ARG A 237 10.47 -14.55 26.92
CA ARG A 237 11.36 -15.65 27.31
C ARG A 237 12.69 -15.65 26.54
N ILE A 238 12.78 -14.92 25.43
CA ILE A 238 14.00 -14.84 24.63
C ILE A 238 14.97 -13.84 25.27
N PRO A 239 16.21 -14.26 25.59
CA PRO A 239 17.20 -13.38 26.18
C PRO A 239 17.46 -12.12 25.33
N PRO A 240 17.60 -10.93 25.94
CA PRO A 240 17.74 -9.66 25.21
C PRO A 240 18.85 -9.64 24.16
N ARG A 241 19.96 -10.36 24.42
CA ARG A 241 21.10 -10.46 23.48
C ARG A 241 20.76 -11.04 22.10
N PHE A 242 19.62 -11.72 21.96
CA PHE A 242 19.17 -12.27 20.69
C PHE A 242 18.15 -11.38 19.98
N ARG A 243 17.69 -10.28 20.59
CA ARG A 243 16.58 -9.46 20.05
C ARG A 243 16.97 -8.58 18.86
N HIS A 244 18.24 -8.18 18.74
CA HIS A 244 18.65 -7.17 17.75
C HIS A 244 19.57 -7.72 16.65
N ARG A 245 19.68 -9.05 16.51
CA ARG A 245 20.71 -9.66 15.66
C ARG A 245 20.36 -9.75 14.18
N HIS A 246 19.20 -9.24 13.74
CA HIS A 246 18.74 -9.42 12.35
C HIS A 246 19.24 -8.35 11.37
N THR A 247 19.85 -7.26 11.85
CA THR A 247 20.66 -6.35 11.01
C THR A 247 22.04 -6.96 10.75
N PHE A 248 22.07 -8.15 10.13
CA PHE A 248 23.30 -8.73 9.55
C PHE A 248 23.70 -8.02 8.26
N GLN A 249 23.61 -6.69 8.25
CA GLN A 249 24.11 -5.85 7.16
C GLN A 249 25.57 -5.43 7.39
N ASP A 250 26.16 -5.73 8.54
CA ASP A 250 27.60 -5.57 8.75
C ASP A 250 28.35 -6.86 8.44
N ALA A 251 28.62 -7.04 7.15
CA ALA A 251 29.75 -7.82 6.65
C ALA A 251 31.11 -7.19 7.01
N GLY A 252 31.15 -6.17 7.89
CA GLY A 252 32.36 -5.47 8.33
C GLY A 252 32.92 -5.90 9.68
N ASP A 253 32.13 -6.55 10.54
CA ASP A 253 32.53 -6.93 11.90
C ASP A 253 32.91 -8.42 11.99
N LEU A 254 33.71 -8.89 11.03
CA LEU A 254 34.49 -10.10 11.28
C LEU A 254 35.43 -9.79 12.45
N PRO A 255 35.50 -10.65 13.48
CA PRO A 255 36.52 -10.49 14.51
C PRO A 255 37.87 -10.35 13.82
N GLN A 256 38.52 -9.20 14.04
CA GLN A 256 39.89 -8.97 13.57
C GLN A 256 40.71 -10.21 13.96
N PRO A 257 41.49 -10.80 13.02
CA PRO A 257 42.34 -11.92 13.36
C PRO A 257 43.16 -11.52 14.57
N VAL A 258 43.02 -12.27 15.66
CA VAL A 258 43.77 -12.05 16.89
C VAL A 258 45.24 -12.17 16.49
N ASP A 259 45.95 -11.06 16.55
CA ASP A 259 47.36 -10.98 16.21
C ASP A 259 48.11 -12.01 17.05
N PRO A 260 48.73 -13.05 16.46
CA PRO A 260 49.51 -14.00 17.22
C PRO A 260 50.72 -13.24 17.74
N GLY A 261 50.66 -12.86 19.02
CA GLY A 261 51.73 -12.13 19.69
C GLY A 261 53.10 -12.80 19.47
N PRO A 262 54.18 -12.01 19.44
CA PRO A 262 55.51 -12.51 19.10
C PRO A 262 55.97 -13.59 20.09
N PRO A 263 56.78 -14.56 19.61
CA PRO A 263 57.29 -15.67 20.40
C PRO A 263 58.27 -15.25 21.51
#